data_AF-K5VN58-F1
#
_entry.id   AF-K5VN58-F1
#
_cell.length_a   1.000
_cell.length_b   1.000
_cell.length_c   1.000
_cell.angle_alpha   90.00
_cell.angle_beta   90.00
_cell.angle_gamma   90.00
#
_symmetry.space_group_name_H-M   'P 1'
#
loop_
_entity.id
_entity.type
_entity.pdbx_description
1 polymer ?
#
loop_
_entity_poly.entity_id
_entity_poly.type
_entity_poly.pdbx_seq_one_letter_code
_entity_poly.pdbx_strand_id
1 'polypeptide(L)'
;MRIFELAQQAKTVRHYVWSSLDYAVKKAGFDPKYRPSVVSDSDLSWSSLTSEPYMEMLKSSLWGPLTRRADGTHVFAFPTGQGRVPMVSLKDIGFFARCSFYNRAEVSGKDLEITGDVVTLEDTV
;
A
#
# COMPACT_ATOMS: atom_id res chain seq x y z
N MET A 1 1.57 -4.91 -16.52
CA MET A 1 1.91 -3.70 -15.74
C MET A 1 2.90 -2.86 -16.54
N ARG A 2 2.45 -1.91 -17.36
CA ARG A 2 3.28 -1.27 -18.40
C ARG A 2 4.42 -0.40 -17.86
N ILE A 3 4.18 0.34 -16.78
CA ILE A 3 5.19 1.22 -16.17
C ILE A 3 6.42 0.44 -15.65
N PHE A 4 6.20 -0.77 -15.12
CA PHE A 4 7.27 -1.66 -14.67
C PHE A 4 8.14 -2.15 -15.85
N GLU A 5 7.50 -2.56 -16.95
CA GLU A 5 8.19 -2.99 -18.16
C GLU A 5 9.08 -1.89 -18.73
N LEU A 6 8.57 -0.65 -18.75
CA LEU A 6 9.34 0.52 -19.19
C LEU A 6 10.55 0.77 -18.30
N ALA A 7 10.42 0.64 -16.97
CA ALA A 7 11.54 0.76 -16.05
C ALA A 7 12.63 -0.30 -16.33
N GLN A 8 12.22 -1.55 -16.58
CA GLN A 8 13.13 -2.65 -16.93
C GLN A 8 13.81 -2.43 -18.30
N GLN A 9 13.11 -1.83 -19.26
CA GLN A 9 13.61 -1.51 -20.61
C GLN A 9 14.55 -0.31 -20.61
N ALA A 10 14.35 0.68 -19.74
CA ALA A 10 15.15 1.89 -19.68
C ALA A 10 16.61 1.63 -19.24
N LYS A 11 16.88 0.53 -18.52
CA LYS A 11 18.21 0.15 -18.00
C LYS A 11 18.87 1.15 -17.04
N THR A 12 18.22 2.28 -16.73
CA THR A 12 18.71 3.30 -15.82
C THR A 12 18.08 3.23 -14.42
N VAL A 13 16.97 2.51 -14.28
CA VAL A 13 16.27 2.32 -13.00
C VAL A 13 16.89 1.12 -12.25
N ARG A 14 17.45 1.38 -11.06
CA ARG A 14 18.10 0.34 -10.23
C ARG A 14 17.14 -0.36 -9.26
N HIS A 15 16.20 0.39 -8.68
CA HIS A 15 15.19 -0.16 -7.80
C HIS A 15 13.83 0.44 -8.11
N TYR A 16 12.83 -0.41 -8.34
CA TYR A 16 11.44 -0.02 -8.59
C TYR A 16 10.59 -0.37 -7.37
N VAL A 17 9.96 0.62 -6.74
CA VAL A 17 9.04 0.41 -5.61
C VAL A 17 7.62 0.63 -6.10
N TRP A 18 6.76 -0.37 -5.94
CA TRP A 18 5.36 -0.33 -6.37
C TRP A 18 4.41 -0.22 -5.17
N SER A 19 3.39 0.64 -5.27
CA SER A 19 2.25 0.60 -4.34
C SER A 19 1.21 -0.36 -4.87
N SER A 20 0.93 -1.43 -4.13
CA SER A 20 0.10 -2.55 -4.55
C SER A 20 -1.16 -2.70 -3.70
N LEU A 21 -2.04 -3.58 -4.15
CA LEU A 21 -3.15 -4.14 -3.42
C LEU A 21 -3.07 -5.67 -3.51
N ASP A 22 -3.80 -6.37 -2.64
CA ASP A 22 -3.88 -7.82 -2.68
C ASP A 22 -4.27 -8.36 -4.04
N TYR A 23 -3.54 -9.38 -4.47
CA TYR A 23 -3.71 -10.03 -5.76
C TYR A 23 -3.59 -9.09 -6.98
N ALA A 24 -3.08 -7.85 -6.84
CA ALA A 24 -2.98 -6.90 -7.94
C ALA A 24 -2.19 -7.49 -9.12
N VAL A 25 -1.09 -8.19 -8.85
CA VAL A 25 -0.28 -8.86 -9.87
C VAL A 25 -1.08 -9.95 -10.61
N LYS A 26 -1.87 -10.76 -9.89
CA LYS A 26 -2.72 -11.82 -10.47
C LYS A 26 -3.83 -11.22 -11.33
N LYS A 27 -4.46 -10.13 -10.88
CA LYS A 27 -5.59 -9.49 -11.57
C LYS A 27 -5.14 -8.64 -12.76
N ALA A 28 -3.95 -8.04 -12.70
CA ALA A 28 -3.43 -7.13 -13.73
C ALA A 28 -2.86 -7.82 -14.98
N GLY A 29 -3.02 -9.15 -15.12
CA GLY A 29 -2.48 -9.90 -16.25
C GLY A 29 -0.96 -9.77 -16.38
N PHE A 30 -0.24 -9.74 -15.25
CA PHE A 30 1.21 -9.58 -15.24
C PHE A 30 1.92 -10.75 -15.92
N ASP A 31 2.80 -10.44 -16.87
CA ASP A 31 3.64 -11.42 -17.55
C ASP A 31 4.79 -11.86 -16.62
N PRO A 32 4.84 -13.14 -16.19
CA PRO A 32 5.83 -13.63 -15.23
C PRO A 32 7.28 -13.47 -15.68
N LYS A 33 7.56 -13.27 -16.98
CA LYS A 33 8.93 -13.08 -17.47
C LYS A 33 9.60 -11.83 -16.88
N TYR A 34 8.80 -10.84 -16.47
CA TYR A 34 9.27 -9.60 -15.84
C TYR A 34 9.40 -9.73 -14.32
N ARG A 35 9.13 -10.89 -13.73
CA ARG A 35 9.20 -11.12 -12.29
C ARG A 35 10.61 -11.17 -11.68
N PRO A 36 11.70 -11.56 -12.38
CA PRO A 36 13.01 -11.62 -11.75
C PRO A 36 13.41 -10.29 -11.11
N SER A 37 14.02 -10.36 -9.93
CA SER A 37 14.53 -9.20 -9.21
C SER A 37 15.99 -9.45 -8.88
N VAL A 38 16.89 -8.68 -9.49
CA VAL A 38 18.34 -8.85 -9.32
C VAL A 38 18.93 -7.60 -8.71
N VAL A 39 19.67 -7.78 -7.62
CA VAL A 39 20.37 -6.69 -6.94
C VAL A 39 21.77 -6.59 -7.53
N SER A 40 21.93 -5.71 -8.51
CA SER A 40 23.20 -5.40 -9.18
C SER A 40 23.19 -3.95 -9.69
N ASP A 41 24.33 -3.46 -10.18
CA ASP A 41 24.42 -2.11 -10.76
C ASP A 41 23.81 -2.02 -12.17
N SER A 42 23.72 -3.15 -12.88
CA SER A 42 23.24 -3.25 -14.26
C SER A 42 21.78 -3.67 -14.39
N ASP A 43 21.23 -4.33 -13.37
CA ASP A 43 19.90 -4.92 -13.41
C ASP A 43 18.95 -4.21 -12.46
N LEU A 44 17.68 -4.24 -12.84
CA LEU A 44 16.59 -3.75 -12.02
C LEU A 44 16.27 -4.78 -10.94
N SER A 45 16.11 -4.27 -9.73
CA SER A 45 15.40 -4.97 -8.65
C SER A 45 14.09 -4.26 -8.37
N TRP A 46 13.17 -4.95 -7.71
CA TRP A 46 11.90 -4.35 -7.33
C TRP A 46 11.48 -4.76 -5.94
N SER A 47 10.63 -3.95 -5.34
CA SER A 47 9.85 -4.28 -4.15
C SER A 47 8.44 -3.75 -4.33
N SER A 48 7.50 -4.34 -3.60
CA SER A 48 6.10 -3.91 -3.57
C SER A 48 5.72 -3.59 -2.13
N LEU A 49 4.84 -2.61 -1.97
CA LEU A 49 4.19 -2.25 -0.72
C LEU A 49 2.70 -2.48 -0.91
N THR A 50 2.17 -3.54 -0.31
CA THR A 50 0.72 -3.75 -0.25
C THR A 50 0.20 -3.01 0.98
N SER A 51 -0.58 -1.97 0.71
CA SER A 51 -1.14 -1.09 1.74
C SER A 51 -2.61 -1.38 1.95
N GLU A 52 -3.00 -1.35 3.22
CA GLU A 52 -4.38 -1.40 3.68
C GLU A 52 -5.07 -0.02 3.60
N PRO A 53 -6.37 0.11 3.93
CA PRO A 53 -7.02 1.41 4.02
C PRO A 53 -6.23 2.42 4.86
N TYR A 54 -6.17 3.66 4.39
CA TYR A 54 -5.38 4.69 5.05
C TYR A 54 -6.14 5.23 6.26
N MET A 55 -5.47 5.37 7.39
CA MET A 55 -6.06 6.00 8.59
C MET A 55 -6.59 7.40 8.28
N GLU A 56 -5.97 8.12 7.35
CA GLU A 56 -6.40 9.42 6.87
C GLU A 56 -7.78 9.41 6.20
N MET A 57 -8.24 8.26 5.70
CA MET A 57 -9.57 8.11 5.12
C MET A 57 -10.69 8.24 6.16
N LEU A 58 -10.40 8.13 7.47
CA LEU A 58 -11.34 8.43 8.56
C LEU A 58 -11.77 9.91 8.58
N LYS A 59 -11.08 10.78 7.83
CA LYS A 59 -11.48 12.18 7.62
C LYS A 59 -12.35 12.38 6.37
N SER A 60 -12.56 11.33 5.58
CA SER A 60 -13.36 11.36 4.36
C SER A 60 -14.72 10.71 4.57
N SER A 61 -15.70 10.98 3.72
CA SER A 61 -17.02 10.37 3.80
C SER A 61 -17.04 8.84 3.57
N LEU A 62 -15.93 8.24 3.13
CA LEU A 62 -15.84 6.80 2.87
C LEU A 62 -15.64 5.98 4.15
N TRP A 63 -14.93 6.52 5.14
CA TRP A 63 -14.65 5.83 6.42
C TRP A 63 -14.91 6.69 7.66
N GLY A 64 -15.01 8.01 7.49
CA GLY A 64 -15.33 8.97 8.55
C GLY A 64 -16.83 9.15 8.77
N PRO A 65 -17.23 10.22 9.48
CA PRO A 65 -18.64 10.47 9.75
C PRO A 65 -19.39 10.83 8.45
N LEU A 66 -20.51 10.15 8.22
CA LEU A 66 -21.42 10.43 7.10
C LEU A 66 -22.07 11.80 7.22
N THR A 67 -22.43 12.17 8.45
CA THR A 67 -23.11 13.43 8.74
C THR A 67 -22.86 13.87 10.18
N ARG A 68 -23.07 15.16 10.41
CA ARG A 68 -23.12 15.76 11.74
C ARG A 68 -24.54 16.26 11.98
N ARG A 69 -25.18 15.76 13.03
CA ARG A 69 -26.53 16.17 13.43
C ARG A 69 -26.52 17.60 13.98
N ALA A 70 -27.71 18.20 14.09
CA ALA A 70 -27.87 19.57 14.59
C ALA A 70 -27.38 19.75 16.05
N ASP A 71 -27.40 18.70 16.86
CA ASP A 71 -26.87 18.67 18.23
C ASP A 71 -25.34 18.51 18.30
N GLY A 72 -24.67 18.40 17.14
CA GLY A 72 -23.24 18.24 17.03
C GLY A 72 -22.75 16.79 16.98
N THR A 73 -23.64 15.79 17.13
CA THR A 73 -23.31 14.36 17.08
C THR A 73 -22.84 13.94 15.69
N HIS A 74 -21.70 13.24 15.62
CA HIS A 74 -21.20 12.63 14.38
C HIS A 74 -21.81 11.24 14.19
N VAL A 75 -22.27 10.94 12.98
CA VAL A 75 -22.87 9.65 12.62
C VAL A 75 -21.90 8.89 11.73
N PHE A 76 -21.46 7.73 12.16
CA PHE A 76 -20.58 6.84 11.40
C PHE A 76 -21.37 5.64 10.87
N ALA A 77 -21.01 5.17 9.68
CA ALA A 77 -21.52 3.93 9.11
C ALA A 77 -20.34 3.09 8.63
N PHE A 78 -19.76 2.33 9.56
CA PHE A 78 -18.64 1.45 9.24
C PHE A 78 -19.16 0.16 8.60
N PRO A 79 -18.65 -0.24 7.41
CA PRO A 79 -19.22 -1.34 6.63
C PRO A 79 -19.02 -2.72 7.28
N THR A 80 -18.20 -2.83 8.31
CA THR A 80 -17.86 -4.10 8.97
C THR A 80 -18.65 -4.36 10.25
N GLY A 81 -19.51 -3.43 10.70
CA GLY A 81 -20.19 -3.55 12.00
C GLY A 81 -19.18 -3.62 13.15
N GLN A 82 -19.13 -4.77 13.82
CA GLN A 82 -18.17 -5.08 14.90
C GLN A 82 -16.87 -5.74 14.39
N GLY A 83 -16.71 -5.86 13.07
CA GLY A 83 -15.52 -6.40 12.44
C GLY A 83 -14.34 -5.45 12.51
N ARG A 84 -13.14 -6.04 12.48
CA ARG A 84 -11.86 -5.30 12.51
C ARG A 84 -11.34 -5.02 11.11
N VAL A 85 -10.69 -3.87 10.94
CA VAL A 85 -10.09 -3.45 9.68
C VAL A 85 -8.62 -3.13 9.91
N PRO A 86 -7.68 -3.79 9.20
CA PRO A 86 -6.29 -3.36 9.23
C PRO A 86 -6.19 -2.00 8.54
N MET A 87 -5.46 -1.07 9.13
CA MET A 87 -5.24 0.26 8.59
C MET A 87 -3.78 0.66 8.73
N VAL A 88 -3.33 1.55 7.84
CA VAL A 88 -1.96 2.08 7.85
C VAL A 88 -1.99 3.59 7.68
N SER A 89 -1.06 4.32 8.29
CA SER A 89 -0.95 5.77 8.05
C SER A 89 -0.19 6.04 6.75
N LEU A 90 -0.55 7.10 6.02
CA LEU A 90 0.22 7.53 4.84
C LEU A 90 1.69 7.84 5.19
N LYS A 91 1.94 8.29 6.42
CA LYS A 91 3.29 8.54 6.94
C LYS A 91 4.11 7.25 7.00
N ASP A 92 3.53 6.16 7.46
CA ASP A 92 4.21 4.86 7.56
C ASP A 92 4.44 4.26 6.17
N ILE A 93 3.50 4.42 5.23
CA ILE A 93 3.72 4.07 3.81
C ILE A 93 4.97 4.80 3.28
N GLY A 94 5.07 6.11 3.54
CA GLY A 94 6.24 6.91 3.16
C GLY A 94 7.54 6.42 3.81
N PHE A 95 7.48 6.00 5.07
CA PHE A 95 8.61 5.41 5.77
C PHE A 95 9.07 4.11 5.10
N PHE A 96 8.17 3.17 4.84
CA PHE A 96 8.50 1.90 4.21
C PHE A 96 8.95 2.06 2.76
N ALA A 97 8.38 2.99 1.99
CA ALA A 97 8.87 3.34 0.65
C ALA A 97 10.32 3.81 0.68
N ARG A 98 10.66 4.70 1.62
CA ARG A 98 12.05 5.14 1.80
C ARG A 98 12.96 4.00 2.27
N CYS A 99 12.47 3.18 3.20
CA CYS A 99 13.18 2.01 3.71
C CYS A 99 13.56 1.04 2.59
N SER A 100 12.65 0.78 1.63
CA SER A 100 12.91 -0.11 0.50
C SER A 100 14.08 0.35 -0.37
N PHE A 101 14.25 1.67 -0.56
CA PHE A 101 15.38 2.20 -1.32
C PHE A 101 16.73 2.01 -0.61
N TYR A 102 16.77 2.13 0.72
CA TYR A 102 18.00 1.93 1.50
C TYR A 102 18.35 0.46 1.74
N ASN A 103 17.36 -0.43 1.69
CA ASN A 103 17.52 -1.86 2.02
C ASN A 103 17.26 -2.75 0.81
N ARG A 104 17.66 -2.30 -0.39
CA ARG A 104 17.44 -2.98 -1.68
C ARG A 104 17.72 -4.48 -1.65
N ALA A 105 18.83 -4.89 -1.02
CA ALA A 105 19.23 -6.29 -0.92
C ALA A 105 18.21 -7.14 -0.15
N GLU A 106 17.61 -6.58 0.89
CA GLU A 106 16.68 -7.27 1.79
C GLU A 106 15.27 -7.33 1.21
N VAL A 107 14.84 -6.28 0.50
CA VAL A 107 13.45 -6.15 0.02
C VAL A 107 13.25 -6.62 -1.43
N SER A 108 14.34 -6.92 -2.14
CA SER A 108 14.30 -7.33 -3.55
C SER A 108 13.39 -8.54 -3.76
N GLY A 109 12.44 -8.42 -4.68
CA GLY A 109 11.49 -9.45 -5.07
C GLY A 109 10.39 -9.72 -4.03
N LYS A 110 10.27 -8.88 -2.99
CA LYS A 110 9.30 -9.05 -1.91
C LYS A 110 8.13 -8.07 -2.05
N ASP A 111 6.98 -8.54 -1.59
CA ASP A 111 5.85 -7.69 -1.26
C ASP A 111 5.86 -7.47 0.26
N LEU A 112 5.82 -6.21 0.68
CA LEU A 112 5.77 -5.83 2.09
C LEU A 112 4.32 -5.44 2.39
N GLU A 113 3.62 -6.33 3.08
CA GLU A 113 2.29 -6.06 3.61
C GLU A 113 2.45 -5.17 4.86
N ILE A 114 1.95 -3.93 4.77
CA ILE A 114 2.16 -2.92 5.80
C ILE A 114 0.83 -2.56 6.48
N THR A 115 0.78 -2.80 7.79
CA THR A 115 -0.34 -2.46 8.67
C THR A 115 0.22 -1.72 9.88
N GLY A 116 -0.41 -0.60 10.24
CA GLY A 116 -0.08 0.14 11.45
C GLY A 116 -0.90 -0.31 12.65
N ASP A 117 -2.20 -0.57 12.44
CA ASP A 117 -3.11 -1.05 13.49
C ASP A 117 -4.29 -1.84 12.89
N VAL A 118 -5.02 -2.57 13.72
CA VAL A 118 -6.21 -3.34 13.37
C VAL A 118 -7.37 -2.86 14.23
N VAL A 119 -8.16 -1.94 13.67
CA VAL A 119 -9.12 -1.11 14.42
C VAL A 119 -10.56 -1.60 14.30
N THR A 120 -11.36 -1.36 15.33
CA THR A 120 -12.83 -1.43 15.27
C THR A 120 -13.42 -0.04 14.99
N LEU A 121 -14.74 0.04 14.81
CA LEU A 121 -15.43 1.34 14.77
C LEU A 121 -15.19 2.14 16.06
N GLU A 122 -15.19 1.48 17.23
CA GLU A 122 -15.03 2.15 18.52
C GLU A 122 -13.65 2.82 18.66
N ASP A 123 -12.61 2.27 18.04
CA ASP A 123 -11.28 2.86 18.04
C ASP A 123 -11.18 4.12 17.14
N THR A 124 -12.17 4.36 16.28
CA THR A 124 -12.12 5.39 15.22
C THR A 124 -13.03 6.61 15.46
N VAL A 125 -13.79 6.61 16.57
CA VAL A 125 -14.80 7.65 16.91
C VAL A 125 -14.37 8.57 18.03
#